data_AF-A0A531KXR2-F1
#
_entry.id   AF-A0A531KXR2-F1
#
_cell.length_a   1.000
_cell.length_b   1.000
_cell.length_c   1.000
_cell.angle_alpha   90.00
_cell.angle_beta   90.00
_cell.angle_gamma   90.00
#
_symmetry.space_group_name_H-M   'P 1'
#
loop_
_entity.id
_entity.type
_entity.pdbx_description
1 polymer ?
#
loop_
_entity_poly.entity_id
_entity_poly.type
_entity_poly.pdbx_seq_one_letter_code
_entity_poly.pdbx_strand_id
1 'polypeptide(L)'
;LLGTSTAWLVTAYDFPGRRFLEWALLLPLAVPTYIVAYVYLDLLHPIGLIQGAVRAALGYTSPHEFRLPDIRSMAGCIVLLGFVLYPYVYLTTRAMFLTQAANLVEVSRTLGSGRGGVFWRVALPLARPAIAVGVSLALMEALNDIGASEFLGVKTLTVSVYTTWVTRSDLPGAAQIALAMLSLVVALVTIERWARRRQRYWSSPQKARSFTPHRLGTVSGLVVFALGLLPVFIGFIAPASYLVVEAWKRVRFAGLSPRLLSETLNTVTLSAMATLAILLFGVVIAYTARSLPGRITAALQRITTVGYAMPGT
;
A
#
# COMPACT_ATOMS: atom_id res chain seq x y z
N LEU A 1 8.29 6.84 0.24
CA LEU A 1 8.25 8.18 -0.42
C LEU A 1 6.84 8.57 -0.80
N LEU A 2 6.20 7.84 -1.73
CA LEU A 2 4.83 8.12 -2.20
C LEU A 2 3.82 8.35 -1.07
N GLY A 3 3.72 7.43 -0.10
CA GLY A 3 2.77 7.57 1.00
C GLY A 3 3.02 8.79 1.90
N THR A 4 4.29 9.10 2.20
CA THR A 4 4.64 10.26 3.03
C THR A 4 4.39 11.59 2.31
N SER A 5 4.75 11.69 1.03
CA SER A 5 4.57 12.91 0.25
C SER A 5 3.10 13.19 -0.01
N THR A 6 2.32 12.17 -0.38
CA THR A 6 0.86 12.30 -0.60
C THR A 6 0.12 12.58 0.69
N ALA A 7 0.52 11.97 1.82
CA ALA A 7 -0.02 12.29 3.15
C ALA A 7 0.20 13.77 3.48
N TRP A 8 1.43 14.27 3.31
CA TRP A 8 1.74 15.68 3.55
C TRP A 8 0.96 16.59 2.61
N LEU A 9 0.85 16.23 1.34
CA LEU A 9 0.15 17.00 0.31
C LEU A 9 -1.31 17.25 0.70
N VAL A 10 -2.06 16.21 1.08
CA VAL A 10 -3.48 16.34 1.44
C VAL A 10 -3.72 16.89 2.85
N THR A 11 -2.71 16.88 3.73
CA THR A 11 -2.84 17.51 5.06
C THR A 11 -2.42 18.98 5.05
N ALA A 12 -1.32 19.29 4.37
CA ALA A 12 -0.64 20.58 4.46
C ALA A 12 -1.29 21.67 3.61
N TYR A 13 -1.96 21.28 2.52
CA TYR A 13 -2.48 22.18 1.51
C TYR A 13 -3.99 22.03 1.32
N ASP A 14 -4.63 23.10 0.90
CA ASP A 14 -6.03 23.16 0.49
C ASP A 14 -6.09 23.52 -0.99
N PHE A 15 -6.69 22.65 -1.80
CA PHE A 15 -6.73 22.75 -3.26
C PHE A 15 -7.97 22.03 -3.81
N PRO A 16 -8.43 22.36 -5.04
CA PRO A 16 -9.58 21.72 -5.67
C PRO A 16 -9.39 20.20 -5.77
N GLY A 17 -10.40 19.42 -5.39
CA GLY A 17 -10.35 17.96 -5.45
C GLY A 17 -9.60 17.28 -4.30
N ARG A 18 -9.08 18.02 -3.31
CA ARG A 18 -8.42 17.45 -2.13
C ARG A 18 -9.25 16.36 -1.43
N ARG A 19 -10.53 16.62 -1.16
CA ARG A 19 -11.41 15.66 -0.45
C ARG A 19 -11.57 14.35 -1.22
N PHE A 20 -11.62 14.44 -2.55
CA PHE A 20 -11.60 13.25 -3.41
C PHE A 20 -10.28 12.49 -3.24
N LEU A 21 -9.17 13.22 -3.32
CA LEU A 21 -7.84 12.63 -3.22
C LEU A 21 -7.57 11.94 -1.87
N GLU A 22 -8.12 12.48 -0.77
CA GLU A 22 -7.95 11.93 0.58
C GLU A 22 -8.37 10.46 0.71
N TRP A 23 -9.46 10.06 0.06
CA TRP A 23 -9.91 8.66 0.03
C TRP A 23 -9.40 7.92 -1.21
N ALA A 24 -9.24 8.58 -2.35
CA ALA A 24 -8.75 7.95 -3.57
C ALA A 24 -7.33 7.38 -3.42
N LEU A 25 -6.48 8.00 -2.59
CA LEU A 25 -5.15 7.50 -2.22
C LEU A 25 -5.17 6.13 -1.50
N LEU A 26 -6.33 5.64 -1.07
CA LEU A 26 -6.51 4.32 -0.48
C LEU A 26 -6.88 3.25 -1.51
N LEU A 27 -7.39 3.65 -2.67
CA LEU A 27 -7.92 2.73 -3.67
C LEU A 27 -6.93 1.66 -4.17
N PRO A 28 -5.61 1.93 -4.31
CA PRO A 28 -4.68 0.89 -4.74
C PRO A 28 -4.66 -0.36 -3.84
N LEU A 29 -5.05 -0.26 -2.56
CA LEU A 29 -5.19 -1.43 -1.67
C LEU A 29 -6.32 -2.38 -2.09
N ALA A 30 -7.27 -1.92 -2.89
CA ALA A 30 -8.41 -2.73 -3.32
C ALA A 30 -8.06 -3.73 -4.42
N VAL A 31 -6.91 -3.55 -5.10
CA VAL A 31 -6.52 -4.39 -6.22
C VAL A 31 -5.42 -5.35 -5.77
N PRO A 32 -5.62 -6.68 -5.91
CA PRO A 32 -4.57 -7.66 -5.68
C PRO A 32 -3.33 -7.36 -6.51
N THR A 33 -2.16 -7.46 -5.89
CA THR A 33 -0.84 -7.18 -6.50
C THR A 33 -0.61 -7.96 -7.80
N TYR A 34 -0.99 -9.24 -7.83
CA TYR A 34 -0.84 -10.08 -9.02
C TYR A 34 -1.67 -9.56 -10.19
N ILE A 35 -2.90 -9.08 -9.95
CA ILE A 35 -3.75 -8.50 -11.00
C ILE A 35 -3.07 -7.25 -11.58
N VAL A 36 -2.54 -6.38 -10.73
CA VAL A 36 -1.77 -5.21 -11.18
C VAL A 36 -0.57 -5.64 -12.03
N ALA A 37 0.15 -6.69 -11.63
CA ALA A 37 1.27 -7.22 -12.42
C ALA A 37 0.84 -7.74 -13.80
N TYR A 38 -0.25 -8.50 -13.89
CA TYR A 38 -0.83 -8.96 -15.16
C TYR A 38 -1.18 -7.78 -16.07
N VAL A 39 -1.94 -6.82 -15.55
CA VAL A 39 -2.38 -5.67 -16.33
C VAL A 39 -1.20 -4.86 -16.85
N TYR A 40 -0.20 -4.59 -16.00
CA TYR A 40 0.97 -3.82 -16.43
C TYR A 40 1.87 -4.58 -17.39
N LEU A 41 1.95 -5.91 -17.30
CA LEU A 41 2.63 -6.71 -18.30
C LEU A 41 1.96 -6.57 -19.66
N ASP A 42 0.64 -6.65 -19.74
CA ASP A 42 -0.09 -6.52 -21.00
C ASP A 42 -0.05 -5.09 -21.55
N LEU A 43 -0.23 -4.08 -20.69
CA LEU A 43 -0.19 -2.67 -21.08
C LEU A 43 1.19 -2.26 -21.63
N LEU A 44 2.26 -2.73 -20.98
CA LEU A 44 3.64 -2.43 -21.33
C LEU A 44 4.26 -3.52 -22.21
N HIS A 45 3.50 -4.48 -22.72
CA HIS A 45 4.00 -5.44 -23.68
C HIS A 45 4.51 -4.72 -24.95
N PRO A 46 5.51 -5.22 -25.70
CA PRO A 46 5.99 -4.56 -26.92
C PRO A 46 4.90 -4.32 -27.98
N ILE A 47 3.87 -5.16 -28.01
CA ILE A 47 2.66 -5.00 -28.84
C ILE A 47 1.45 -4.48 -28.05
N GLY A 48 1.64 -4.08 -26.80
CA GLY A 48 0.61 -3.55 -25.91
C GLY A 48 0.24 -2.10 -26.22
N LEU A 49 -0.81 -1.61 -25.55
CA LEU A 49 -1.40 -0.30 -25.81
C LEU A 49 -0.40 0.85 -25.64
N ILE A 50 0.39 0.83 -24.56
CA ILE A 50 1.29 1.94 -24.22
C ILE A 50 2.47 2.00 -25.20
N GLN A 51 3.17 0.88 -25.39
CA GLN A 51 4.30 0.85 -26.32
C GLN A 51 3.85 1.06 -27.76
N GLY A 52 2.69 0.53 -28.15
CA GLY A 52 2.11 0.76 -29.47
C GLY A 52 1.78 2.23 -29.74
N ALA A 53 1.17 2.93 -28.78
CA ALA A 53 0.86 4.36 -28.90
C ALA A 53 2.13 5.23 -28.99
N VAL A 54 3.14 4.93 -28.16
CA VAL A 54 4.44 5.63 -28.22
C VAL A 54 5.14 5.36 -29.54
N ARG A 55 5.14 4.10 -29.99
CA ARG A 55 5.75 3.69 -31.27
C ARG A 55 5.10 4.42 -32.45
N ALA A 56 3.78 4.50 -32.48
CA ALA A 56 3.02 5.22 -33.50
C ALA A 56 3.31 6.74 -33.46
N ALA A 57 3.40 7.34 -32.27
CA ALA A 57 3.73 8.76 -32.12
C ALA A 57 5.15 9.11 -32.56
N LEU A 58 6.10 8.17 -32.41
CA LEU A 58 7.50 8.34 -32.83
C LEU A 58 7.75 7.94 -34.29
N GLY A 59 6.75 7.42 -35.00
CA GLY A 59 6.87 7.02 -36.41
C GLY A 59 7.54 5.66 -36.64
N TYR A 60 7.72 4.86 -35.59
CA TYR A 60 8.29 3.52 -35.70
C TYR A 60 7.22 2.50 -36.15
N THR A 61 7.64 1.49 -36.92
CA THR A 61 6.72 0.49 -37.48
C THR A 61 6.82 -0.86 -36.78
N SER A 62 8.00 -1.19 -36.28
CA SER A 62 8.31 -2.48 -35.67
C SER A 62 8.61 -2.38 -34.16
N PRO A 63 8.16 -3.34 -33.34
CA PRO A 63 8.58 -3.45 -31.93
C PRO A 63 10.09 -3.66 -31.73
N HIS A 64 10.84 -3.99 -32.78
CA HIS A 64 12.30 -4.10 -32.73
C HIS A 64 12.98 -2.72 -32.73
N GLU A 65 12.32 -1.69 -33.26
CA GLU A 65 12.86 -0.32 -33.33
C GLU A 65 12.71 0.43 -32.01
N PHE A 66 11.67 0.10 -31.23
CA PHE A 66 11.40 0.71 -29.93
C PHE A 66 10.86 -0.32 -28.95
N ARG A 67 11.54 -0.48 -27.82
CA ARG A 67 11.11 -1.34 -26.71
C ARG A 67 11.47 -0.70 -25.37
N LEU A 68 10.47 -0.56 -24.50
CA LEU A 68 10.72 -0.20 -23.09
C LEU A 68 11.38 -1.36 -22.32
N PRO A 69 12.10 -1.08 -21.21
CA PRO A 69 12.65 -2.11 -20.34
C PRO A 69 11.58 -3.14 -19.91
N ASP A 70 11.99 -4.40 -19.78
CA ASP A 70 11.07 -5.46 -19.39
C ASP A 70 10.58 -5.26 -17.95
N ILE A 71 9.26 -5.28 -17.79
CA ILE A 71 8.63 -5.17 -16.47
C ILE A 71 8.79 -6.44 -15.66
N ARG A 72 9.04 -7.59 -16.31
CA ARG A 72 9.43 -8.85 -15.64
C ARG A 72 10.86 -8.76 -15.12
N SER A 73 11.04 -7.92 -14.13
CA SER A 73 12.32 -7.62 -13.51
C SER A 73 12.12 -7.23 -12.04
N MET A 74 13.19 -7.31 -11.26
CA MET A 74 13.20 -6.82 -9.87
C MET A 74 12.78 -5.35 -9.80
N ALA A 75 13.24 -4.52 -10.74
CA ALA A 75 12.88 -3.11 -10.80
C ALA A 75 11.39 -2.91 -11.07
N GLY A 76 10.81 -3.65 -12.02
CA GLY A 76 9.37 -3.64 -12.30
C GLY A 76 8.55 -4.03 -11.07
N CYS A 77 8.97 -5.07 -10.35
CA CYS A 77 8.34 -5.52 -9.11
C CYS A 77 8.37 -4.43 -8.02
N ILE A 78 9.54 -3.81 -7.77
CA ILE A 78 9.68 -2.71 -6.80
C ILE A 78 8.75 -1.54 -7.14
N VAL A 79 8.68 -1.15 -8.40
CA VAL A 79 7.85 -0.02 -8.84
C VAL A 79 6.36 -0.35 -8.67
N LEU A 80 5.91 -1.51 -9.17
CA LEU A 80 4.50 -1.89 -9.11
C LEU A 80 4.03 -2.10 -7.66
N LEU A 81 4.77 -2.89 -6.87
CA LEU A 81 4.45 -3.06 -5.45
C LEU A 81 4.52 -1.72 -4.70
N GLY A 82 5.44 -0.82 -5.07
CA GLY A 82 5.49 0.53 -4.52
C GLY A 82 4.21 1.33 -4.74
N PHE A 83 3.61 1.25 -5.93
CA PHE A 83 2.35 1.93 -6.26
C PHE A 83 1.10 1.26 -5.68
N VAL A 84 1.16 -0.04 -5.35
CA VAL A 84 0.06 -0.76 -4.71
C VAL A 84 0.11 -0.63 -3.18
N LEU A 85 1.30 -0.70 -2.58
CA LEU A 85 1.50 -0.81 -1.13
C LEU A 85 1.79 0.53 -0.43
N TYR A 86 2.02 1.64 -1.15
CA TYR A 86 2.19 2.95 -0.50
C TYR A 86 1.03 3.39 0.41
N PRO A 87 -0.24 2.97 0.22
CA PRO A 87 -1.33 3.43 1.07
C PRO A 87 -1.16 3.05 2.55
N TYR A 88 -0.45 1.96 2.86
CA TYR A 88 -0.08 1.61 4.24
C TYR A 88 0.74 2.72 4.91
N VAL A 89 1.70 3.30 4.19
CA VAL A 89 2.50 4.44 4.65
C VAL A 89 1.69 5.72 4.69
N TYR A 90 0.81 5.93 3.69
CA TYR A 90 -0.06 7.10 3.63
C TYR A 90 -0.98 7.19 4.85
N LEU A 91 -1.66 6.08 5.20
CA LEU A 91 -2.61 6.02 6.31
C LEU A 91 -1.96 6.40 7.65
N THR A 92 -0.86 5.73 7.99
CA THR A 92 -0.17 5.95 9.27
C THR A 92 0.44 7.35 9.33
N THR A 93 1.05 7.80 8.25
CA THR A 93 1.72 9.10 8.18
C THR A 93 0.71 10.24 8.23
N ARG A 94 -0.41 10.13 7.51
CA ARG A 94 -1.49 11.13 7.51
C ARG A 94 -2.11 11.27 8.89
N ALA A 95 -2.38 10.16 9.57
CA ALA A 95 -2.90 10.19 10.94
C ALA A 95 -1.98 11.02 11.86
N MET A 96 -0.66 10.83 11.77
CA MET A 96 0.31 11.61 12.57
C MET A 96 0.36 13.08 12.21
N PHE A 97 0.31 13.43 10.92
CA PHE A 97 0.28 14.83 10.51
C PHE A 97 -0.98 15.55 11.03
N LEU A 98 -2.11 14.86 11.08
CA LEU A 98 -3.35 15.41 11.62
C LEU A 98 -3.30 15.63 13.14
N THR A 99 -2.60 14.77 13.90
CA THR A 99 -2.60 14.82 15.37
C THR A 99 -1.46 15.60 16.01
N GLN A 100 -0.26 15.65 15.40
CA GLN A 100 0.95 16.20 16.05
C GLN A 100 1.49 17.50 15.41
N ALA A 101 1.08 17.84 14.20
CA ALA A 101 1.77 18.90 13.46
C ALA A 101 1.29 20.33 13.78
N ALA A 102 0.03 20.55 14.19
CA ALA A 102 -0.53 21.91 14.18
C ALA A 102 0.25 22.93 15.04
N ASN A 103 0.46 22.65 16.33
CA ASN A 103 1.13 23.58 17.24
C ASN A 103 2.61 23.78 16.88
N LEU A 104 3.33 22.71 16.53
CA LEU A 104 4.76 22.77 16.21
C LEU A 104 5.01 23.43 14.84
N VAL A 105 4.07 23.30 13.90
CA VAL A 105 4.11 23.98 12.60
C VAL A 105 3.88 25.48 12.77
N GLU A 106 2.93 25.90 13.59
CA GLU A 106 2.69 27.33 13.85
C GLU A 106 3.88 27.99 14.55
N VAL A 107 4.46 27.34 15.56
CA VAL A 107 5.66 27.83 16.27
C VAL A 107 6.86 27.93 15.33
N SER A 108 7.12 26.89 14.53
CA SER A 108 8.26 26.90 13.60
C SER A 108 8.15 27.99 12.54
N ARG A 109 6.92 28.33 12.09
CA ARG A 109 6.69 29.47 11.17
C ARG A 109 6.93 30.82 11.84
N THR A 110 6.55 30.96 13.11
CA THR A 110 6.83 32.17 13.90
C THR A 110 8.34 32.37 14.10
N LEU A 111 9.10 31.29 14.20
CA LEU A 111 10.56 31.28 14.25
C LEU A 111 11.23 31.44 12.86
N GLY A 112 10.48 31.85 11.82
CA GLY A 112 11.01 32.15 10.49
C GLY A 112 11.26 30.93 9.59
N SER A 113 10.81 29.73 9.97
CA SER A 113 10.95 28.56 9.08
C SER A 113 10.00 28.65 7.89
N GLY A 114 10.58 28.69 6.69
CA GLY A 114 9.84 28.57 5.44
C GLY A 114 9.14 27.20 5.29
N ARG A 115 8.23 27.09 4.33
CA ARG A 115 7.31 25.94 4.17
C ARG A 115 8.03 24.59 4.00
N GLY A 116 9.07 24.58 3.16
CA GLY A 116 9.93 23.40 3.00
C GLY A 116 10.72 23.08 4.27
N GLY A 117 11.17 24.13 4.98
CA GLY A 117 11.83 23.99 6.29
C GLY A 117 10.93 23.34 7.33
N VAL A 118 9.65 23.71 7.39
CA VAL A 118 8.66 23.08 8.27
C VAL A 118 8.52 21.58 7.95
N PHE A 119 8.42 21.21 6.68
CA PHE A 119 8.32 19.80 6.29
C PHE A 119 9.57 19.02 6.72
N TRP A 120 10.76 19.45 6.31
CA TRP A 120 12.00 18.71 6.52
C TRP A 120 12.49 18.71 7.97
N ARG A 121 12.30 19.82 8.71
CA ARG A 121 12.83 20.00 10.07
C ARG A 121 11.83 19.66 11.17
N VAL A 122 10.52 19.69 10.88
CA VAL A 122 9.48 19.48 11.91
C VAL A 122 8.58 18.30 11.55
N ALA A 123 7.82 18.40 10.46
CA ALA A 123 6.80 17.41 10.15
C ALA A 123 7.39 16.01 9.88
N LEU A 124 8.41 15.92 9.03
CA LEU A 124 9.01 14.65 8.63
C LEU A 124 9.70 13.95 9.82
N PRO A 125 10.55 14.59 10.64
CA PRO A 125 11.11 13.97 11.84
C PRO A 125 10.06 13.44 12.82
N LEU A 126 8.99 14.20 13.05
CA LEU A 126 7.88 13.78 13.93
C LEU A 126 7.09 12.60 13.35
N ALA A 127 6.96 12.52 12.03
CA ALA A 127 6.25 11.43 11.36
C ALA A 127 7.07 10.14 11.21
N ARG A 128 8.39 10.16 11.46
CA ARG A 128 9.28 8.98 11.32
C ARG A 128 8.73 7.71 11.99
N PRO A 129 8.19 7.73 13.23
CA PRO A 129 7.65 6.54 13.86
C PRO A 129 6.47 5.94 13.09
N ALA A 130 5.56 6.77 12.55
CA ALA A 130 4.44 6.27 11.76
C ALA A 130 4.82 5.85 10.35
N ILE A 131 5.79 6.54 9.74
CA ILE A 131 6.37 6.10 8.47
C ILE A 131 6.97 4.70 8.65
N ALA A 132 7.72 4.46 9.73
CA ALA A 132 8.27 3.14 10.04
C ALA A 132 7.17 2.09 10.17
N VAL A 133 6.09 2.36 10.92
CA VAL A 133 4.94 1.44 11.04
C VAL A 133 4.32 1.12 9.68
N GLY A 134 4.06 2.12 8.86
CA GLY A 134 3.46 1.92 7.54
C GLY A 134 4.40 1.18 6.58
N VAL A 135 5.71 1.41 6.68
CA VAL A 135 6.73 0.68 5.92
C VAL A 135 6.78 -0.78 6.39
N SER A 136 6.70 -1.05 7.69
CA SER A 136 6.68 -2.43 8.20
C SER A 136 5.48 -3.21 7.66
N LEU A 137 4.29 -2.60 7.63
CA LEU A 137 3.10 -3.23 7.06
C LEU A 137 3.28 -3.51 5.55
N ALA A 138 3.75 -2.51 4.80
CA ALA A 138 4.03 -2.69 3.37
C ALA A 138 5.10 -3.77 3.10
N LEU A 139 6.13 -3.87 3.95
CA LEU A 139 7.16 -4.92 3.84
C LEU A 139 6.60 -6.31 4.12
N MET A 140 5.67 -6.44 5.07
CA MET A 140 5.02 -7.73 5.37
C MET A 140 4.14 -8.19 4.21
N GLU A 141 3.38 -7.28 3.59
CA GLU A 141 2.61 -7.58 2.36
C GLU A 141 3.54 -7.98 1.21
N ALA A 142 4.62 -7.23 0.99
CA ALA A 142 5.59 -7.55 -0.06
C ALA A 142 6.31 -8.89 0.19
N LEU A 143 6.56 -9.24 1.46
CA LEU A 143 7.16 -10.52 1.81
C LEU A 143 6.19 -11.67 1.57
N ASN A 144 4.91 -11.50 1.88
CA ASN A 144 3.90 -12.54 1.67
C ASN A 144 3.42 -12.64 0.21
N ASP A 145 3.85 -11.73 -0.67
CA ASP A 145 3.45 -11.75 -2.09
C ASP A 145 4.11 -12.92 -2.85
N ILE A 146 3.27 -13.83 -3.34
CA ILE A 146 3.65 -14.81 -4.36
C ILE A 146 3.28 -14.32 -5.76
N GLY A 147 2.05 -13.86 -5.93
CA GLY A 147 1.45 -13.74 -7.26
C GLY A 147 2.13 -12.70 -8.16
N ALA A 148 2.39 -11.49 -7.68
CA ALA A 148 3.09 -10.49 -8.49
C ALA A 148 4.56 -10.88 -8.68
N SER A 149 5.22 -11.33 -7.60
CA SER A 149 6.62 -11.70 -7.59
C SER A 149 6.93 -12.85 -8.55
N GLU A 150 6.16 -13.94 -8.52
CA GLU A 150 6.29 -15.08 -9.42
C GLU A 150 6.06 -14.66 -10.87
N PHE A 151 4.99 -13.90 -11.12
CA PHE A 151 4.62 -13.48 -12.47
C PHE A 151 5.68 -12.56 -13.11
N LEU A 152 6.20 -11.61 -12.33
CA LEU A 152 7.28 -10.71 -12.73
C LEU A 152 8.67 -11.39 -12.74
N GLY A 153 8.76 -12.68 -12.42
CA GLY A 153 10.00 -13.46 -12.48
C GLY A 153 10.98 -13.17 -11.35
N VAL A 154 10.50 -12.65 -10.22
CA VAL A 154 11.31 -12.34 -9.04
C VAL A 154 11.31 -13.52 -8.07
N LYS A 155 12.50 -14.07 -7.82
CA LYS A 155 12.69 -15.18 -6.88
C LYS A 155 12.69 -14.66 -5.44
N THR A 156 11.55 -14.70 -4.77
CA THR A 156 11.41 -14.38 -3.34
C THR A 156 11.51 -15.64 -2.48
N LEU A 157 11.68 -15.47 -1.15
CA LEU A 157 11.64 -16.58 -0.20
C LEU A 157 10.28 -17.29 -0.24
N THR A 158 9.19 -16.53 -0.34
CA THR A 158 7.82 -17.04 -0.39
C THR A 158 7.56 -17.84 -1.66
N VAL A 159 8.02 -17.36 -2.82
CA VAL A 159 8.01 -18.14 -4.07
C VAL A 159 8.88 -19.40 -3.93
N SER A 160 9.99 -19.32 -3.21
CA SER A 160 10.86 -20.49 -2.97
C SER A 160 10.19 -21.54 -2.08
N VAL A 161 9.42 -21.15 -1.06
CA VAL A 161 8.59 -22.06 -0.26
C VAL A 161 7.58 -22.77 -1.16
N TYR A 162 6.80 -22.01 -1.94
CA TYR A 162 5.77 -22.55 -2.83
C TYR A 162 6.34 -23.51 -3.87
N THR A 163 7.41 -23.11 -4.58
CA THR A 163 8.05 -23.95 -5.60
C THR A 163 8.70 -25.20 -5.02
N THR A 164 9.27 -25.13 -3.81
CA THR A 164 9.86 -26.31 -3.15
C THR A 164 8.78 -27.30 -2.73
N TRP A 165 7.67 -26.81 -2.17
CA TRP A 165 6.56 -27.67 -1.79
C TRP A 165 5.83 -28.25 -3.01
N VAL A 166 5.34 -27.41 -3.92
CA VAL A 166 4.44 -27.80 -5.01
C VAL A 166 5.19 -28.36 -6.20
N THR A 167 6.22 -27.65 -6.68
CA THR A 167 6.94 -28.05 -7.90
C THR A 167 7.93 -29.18 -7.63
N ARG A 168 8.60 -29.18 -6.47
CA ARG A 168 9.60 -30.20 -6.11
C ARG A 168 9.04 -31.31 -5.22
N SER A 169 7.79 -31.22 -4.78
CA SER A 169 7.16 -32.19 -3.86
C SER A 169 7.95 -32.40 -2.55
N ASP A 170 8.69 -31.37 -2.10
CA ASP A 170 9.57 -31.43 -0.93
C ASP A 170 8.99 -30.57 0.20
N LEU A 171 8.07 -31.15 0.97
CA LEU A 171 7.47 -30.49 2.14
C LEU A 171 8.50 -30.22 3.25
N PRO A 172 9.41 -31.15 3.61
CA PRO A 172 10.46 -30.86 4.60
C PRO A 172 11.35 -29.68 4.19
N GLY A 173 11.79 -29.62 2.92
CA GLY A 173 12.59 -28.51 2.40
C GLY A 173 11.82 -27.19 2.41
N ALA A 174 10.55 -27.20 2.02
CA ALA A 174 9.70 -26.01 2.09
C ALA A 174 9.51 -25.51 3.53
N ALA A 175 9.34 -26.42 4.50
CA ALA A 175 9.23 -26.07 5.92
C ALA A 175 10.52 -25.44 6.46
N GLN A 176 11.70 -25.90 6.03
CA GLN A 176 12.98 -25.28 6.41
C GLN A 176 13.09 -23.85 5.89
N ILE A 177 12.71 -23.60 4.62
CA ILE A 177 12.70 -22.25 4.04
C ILE A 177 11.68 -21.37 4.78
N ALA A 178 10.48 -21.90 5.09
CA ALA A 178 9.45 -21.17 5.80
C ALA A 178 9.88 -20.79 7.22
N LEU A 179 10.55 -21.68 7.96
CA LEU A 179 11.09 -21.39 9.29
C LEU A 179 12.22 -20.35 9.24
N ALA A 180 13.10 -20.42 8.23
CA ALA A 180 14.13 -19.40 8.00
C ALA A 180 13.48 -18.03 7.71
N MET A 181 12.47 -17.98 6.84
CA MET A 181 11.71 -16.77 6.54
C MET A 181 11.00 -16.21 7.78
N LEU A 182 10.34 -17.06 8.57
CA LEU A 182 9.69 -16.67 9.82
C LEU A 182 10.70 -16.07 10.81
N SER A 183 11.88 -16.69 10.96
CA SER A 183 12.93 -16.16 11.84
C SER A 183 13.40 -14.76 11.41
N LEU A 184 13.55 -14.53 10.11
CA LEU A 184 13.92 -13.23 9.54
C LEU A 184 12.85 -12.18 9.80
N VAL A 185 11.57 -12.53 9.59
CA VAL A 185 10.42 -11.64 9.87
C VAL A 185 10.37 -11.28 11.35
N VAL A 186 10.47 -12.27 12.24
CA VAL A 186 10.47 -12.05 13.69
C VAL A 186 11.63 -11.15 14.12
N ALA A 187 12.83 -11.36 13.56
CA ALA A 187 13.99 -10.51 13.82
C ALA A 187 13.74 -9.06 13.38
N LEU A 188 13.24 -8.86 12.15
CA LEU A 188 12.97 -7.54 11.58
C LEU A 188 11.91 -6.77 12.40
N VAL A 189 10.82 -7.44 12.76
CA VAL A 189 9.77 -6.88 13.63
C VAL A 189 10.29 -6.56 15.03
N THR A 190 11.19 -7.38 15.57
CA THR A 190 11.76 -7.16 16.91
C THR A 190 12.72 -5.97 16.91
N ILE A 191 13.59 -5.86 15.91
CA ILE A 191 14.50 -4.73 15.72
C ILE A 191 13.69 -3.44 15.57
N GLU A 192 12.67 -3.46 14.73
CA GLU A 192 11.80 -2.32 14.49
C GLU A 192 11.06 -1.90 15.78
N ARG A 193 10.48 -2.86 16.51
CA ARG A 193 9.88 -2.62 17.83
C ARG A 193 10.86 -2.01 18.82
N TRP A 194 12.10 -2.51 18.85
CA TRP A 194 13.14 -2.03 19.76
C TRP A 194 13.58 -0.60 19.40
N ALA A 195 13.80 -0.31 18.12
CA ALA A 195 14.14 1.02 17.63
C ALA A 195 13.06 2.06 17.99
N ARG A 196 11.79 1.66 18.01
CA ARG A 196 10.66 2.51 18.43
C ARG A 196 10.59 2.78 19.93
N ARG A 197 11.16 1.94 20.81
CA ARG A 197 11.00 2.08 22.28
C ARG A 197 11.48 3.44 22.80
N ARG A 198 12.43 4.07 22.10
CA ARG A 198 13.02 5.37 22.47
C ARG A 198 12.28 6.57 21.85
N GLN A 199 11.29 6.34 20.97
CA GLN A 199 10.58 7.38 20.20
C GLN A 199 9.20 7.72 20.79
N ARG A 200 9.00 7.57 22.11
CA ARG A 200 7.78 8.04 22.79
C ARG A 200 7.76 9.57 22.77
N TYR A 201 7.36 10.13 21.64
CA TYR A 201 6.96 11.53 21.57
C TYR A 201 5.69 11.67 22.40
N TRP A 202 5.78 12.54 23.40
CA TRP A 202 4.70 12.87 24.32
C TRP A 202 3.47 13.30 23.53
N SER A 203 2.46 12.43 23.49
CA SER A 203 1.12 12.81 23.06
C SER A 203 0.51 13.59 24.22
N SER A 204 0.69 14.91 24.22
CA SER A 204 0.02 15.75 25.22
C SER A 204 -1.49 15.56 25.03
N PRO A 205 -2.26 15.23 26.09
CA PRO A 205 -3.72 15.08 26.02
C PRO A 205 -4.47 16.40 25.75
N GLN A 206 -3.73 17.50 25.58
CA GLN A 206 -4.30 18.78 25.20
C GLN A 206 -4.87 18.70 23.79
N LYS A 207 -6.17 19.00 23.63
CA LYS A 207 -6.91 19.07 22.35
C LYS A 207 -5.99 19.56 21.23
N ALA A 208 -5.49 18.64 20.42
CA ALA A 208 -4.69 18.99 19.26
C ALA A 208 -5.57 19.89 18.38
N ARG A 209 -5.20 21.16 18.24
CA ARG A 209 -5.87 22.03 17.26
C ARG A 209 -5.68 21.39 15.89
N SER A 210 -6.73 21.40 15.07
CA SER A 210 -6.64 20.88 13.71
C SER A 210 -5.62 21.71 12.92
N PHE A 211 -4.70 21.03 12.23
CA PHE A 211 -3.78 21.67 11.31
C PHE A 211 -4.57 22.53 10.30
N THR A 212 -4.35 23.85 10.26
CA THR A 212 -5.01 24.74 9.29
C THR A 212 -4.30 24.62 7.93
N PRO A 213 -4.94 24.03 6.91
CA PRO A 213 -4.30 23.80 5.63
C PRO A 213 -4.12 25.11 4.87
N HIS A 214 -3.05 25.20 4.09
CA HIS A 214 -2.78 26.39 3.31
C HIS A 214 -3.46 26.34 1.95
N ARG A 215 -4.30 27.34 1.69
CA ARG A 215 -4.96 27.54 0.40
C ARG A 215 -3.94 27.83 -0.69
N LEU A 216 -3.91 26.96 -1.69
CA LEU A 216 -3.17 27.15 -2.93
C LEU A 216 -4.03 27.93 -3.92
N GLY A 217 -3.39 28.74 -4.77
CA GLY A 217 -4.06 29.31 -5.94
C GLY A 217 -4.52 28.21 -6.90
N THR A 218 -5.51 28.50 -7.74
CA THR A 218 -6.18 27.49 -8.59
C THR A 218 -5.20 26.69 -9.45
N VAL A 219 -4.27 27.34 -10.13
CA VAL A 219 -3.28 26.67 -11.01
C VAL A 219 -2.36 25.75 -10.20
N SER A 220 -1.77 26.26 -9.11
CA SER A 220 -0.93 25.45 -8.23
C SER A 220 -1.72 24.30 -7.59
N GLY A 221 -3.00 24.54 -7.27
CA GLY A 221 -3.91 23.53 -6.73
C GLY A 221 -4.18 22.40 -7.74
N LEU A 222 -4.36 22.72 -9.02
CA LEU A 222 -4.54 21.72 -10.09
C LEU A 222 -3.27 20.89 -10.32
N VAL A 223 -2.09 21.52 -10.30
CA VAL A 223 -0.81 20.79 -10.40
C VAL A 223 -0.65 19.82 -9.23
N VAL A 224 -0.92 20.30 -8.01
CA VAL A 224 -0.86 19.47 -6.80
C VAL A 224 -1.88 18.34 -6.83
N PHE A 225 -3.09 18.60 -7.31
CA PHE A 225 -4.10 17.56 -7.54
C PHE A 225 -3.62 16.50 -8.53
N ALA A 226 -3.06 16.92 -9.69
CA ALA A 226 -2.54 16.00 -10.70
C ALA A 226 -1.38 15.13 -10.17
N LEU A 227 -0.44 15.73 -9.44
CA LEU A 227 0.67 15.01 -8.81
C LEU A 227 0.17 14.01 -7.75
N GLY A 228 -0.83 14.40 -6.97
CA GLY A 228 -1.46 13.51 -6.00
C GLY A 228 -2.25 12.37 -6.64
N LEU A 229 -2.85 12.61 -7.81
CA LEU A 229 -3.62 11.63 -8.56
C LEU A 229 -2.73 10.59 -9.25
N LEU A 230 -1.49 10.92 -9.59
CA LEU A 230 -0.54 10.02 -10.27
C LEU A 230 -0.42 8.62 -9.60
N PRO A 231 -0.15 8.50 -8.28
CA PRO A 231 -0.08 7.19 -7.65
C PRO A 231 -1.42 6.45 -7.59
N VAL A 232 -2.55 7.16 -7.56
CA VAL A 232 -3.89 6.55 -7.67
C VAL A 232 -4.11 6.03 -9.08
N PHE A 233 -3.68 6.81 -10.09
CA PHE A 233 -3.82 6.43 -11.47
C PHE A 233 -3.04 5.15 -11.77
N ILE A 234 -1.78 5.09 -11.34
CA ILE A 234 -0.91 3.93 -11.56
C ILE A 234 -1.37 2.73 -10.71
N GLY A 235 -1.64 2.93 -9.43
CA GLY A 235 -1.98 1.83 -8.53
C GLY A 235 -3.41 1.29 -8.67
N PHE A 236 -4.33 2.05 -9.29
CA PHE A 236 -5.75 1.67 -9.34
C PHE A 236 -6.44 1.99 -10.66
N ILE A 237 -6.45 3.25 -11.12
CA ILE A 237 -7.30 3.67 -12.25
C ILE A 237 -6.89 2.97 -13.55
N ALA A 238 -5.58 2.91 -13.85
CA ALA A 238 -5.08 2.24 -15.04
C ALA A 238 -5.38 0.72 -14.99
N PRO A 239 -5.06 -0.01 -13.90
CA PRO A 239 -5.50 -1.40 -13.74
C PRO A 239 -7.01 -1.62 -13.90
N ALA A 240 -7.83 -0.84 -13.18
CA ALA A 240 -9.26 -1.00 -13.17
C ALA A 240 -9.88 -0.70 -14.54
N SER A 241 -9.44 0.36 -15.22
CA SER A 241 -9.93 0.72 -16.56
C SER A 241 -9.59 -0.35 -17.60
N TYR A 242 -8.38 -0.91 -17.56
CA TYR A 242 -8.00 -2.02 -18.42
C TYR A 242 -8.88 -3.25 -18.16
N LEU A 243 -9.09 -3.62 -16.89
CA LEU A 243 -9.94 -4.76 -16.54
C LEU A 243 -11.39 -4.57 -16.98
N VAL A 244 -11.94 -3.36 -16.90
CA VAL A 244 -13.29 -3.06 -17.40
C VAL A 244 -13.37 -3.29 -18.91
N VAL A 245 -12.37 -2.86 -19.66
CA VAL A 245 -12.30 -3.07 -21.11
C VAL A 245 -12.18 -4.56 -21.45
N GLU A 246 -11.30 -5.30 -20.79
CA GLU A 246 -11.14 -6.74 -21.01
C GLU A 246 -12.38 -7.55 -20.58
N ALA A 247 -13.02 -7.17 -19.47
CA ALA A 247 -14.29 -7.75 -19.05
C ALA A 247 -15.38 -7.54 -20.10
N TRP A 248 -15.48 -6.33 -20.66
CA TRP A 248 -16.44 -6.04 -21.73
C TRP A 248 -16.18 -6.87 -22.98
N LYS A 249 -14.91 -6.99 -23.42
CA LYS A 249 -14.54 -7.85 -24.54
C LYS A 249 -14.92 -9.31 -24.28
N ARG A 250 -14.66 -9.83 -23.08
CA ARG A 250 -15.00 -11.19 -22.68
C ARG A 250 -16.50 -11.45 -22.67
N VAL A 251 -17.31 -10.48 -22.25
CA VAL A 251 -18.78 -10.58 -22.28
C VAL A 251 -19.30 -10.54 -23.71
N ARG A 252 -18.75 -9.67 -24.57
CA ARG A 252 -19.13 -9.61 -25.98
C ARG A 252 -18.78 -10.90 -26.74
N PHE A 253 -17.65 -11.52 -26.40
CA PHE A 253 -17.17 -12.73 -27.06
C PHE A 253 -17.93 -13.99 -26.61
N ALA A 254 -18.16 -14.15 -25.31
CA ALA A 254 -18.65 -15.42 -24.75
C ALA A 254 -19.82 -15.27 -23.75
N GLY A 255 -20.51 -14.11 -23.76
CA GLY A 255 -21.67 -13.84 -22.92
C GLY A 255 -21.34 -13.76 -21.42
N LEU A 256 -22.41 -13.63 -20.61
CA LEU A 256 -22.34 -13.70 -19.15
C LEU A 256 -22.45 -15.16 -18.70
N SER A 257 -21.55 -15.58 -17.81
CA SER A 257 -21.64 -16.91 -17.19
C SER A 257 -22.90 -16.99 -16.31
N PRO A 258 -23.70 -18.06 -16.40
CA PRO A 258 -24.84 -18.25 -15.50
C PRO A 258 -24.41 -18.44 -14.04
N ARG A 259 -23.14 -18.81 -13.79
CA ARG A 259 -22.57 -18.94 -12.45
C ARG A 259 -22.16 -17.62 -11.82
N LEU A 260 -22.08 -16.53 -12.61
CA LEU A 260 -21.54 -15.25 -12.14
C LEU A 260 -22.31 -14.71 -10.94
N LEU A 261 -23.65 -14.83 -10.94
CA LEU A 261 -24.47 -14.38 -9.82
C LEU A 261 -24.21 -15.22 -8.56
N SER A 262 -24.18 -16.55 -8.68
CA SER A 262 -23.89 -17.43 -7.54
C SER A 262 -22.48 -17.23 -6.99
N GLU A 263 -21.49 -17.06 -7.85
CA GLU A 263 -20.09 -16.80 -7.46
C GLU A 263 -19.95 -15.43 -6.77
N THR A 264 -20.65 -14.41 -7.28
CA THR A 264 -20.70 -13.07 -6.67
C THR A 264 -21.35 -13.14 -5.29
N LEU A 265 -22.50 -13.80 -5.17
CA LEU A 265 -23.20 -13.95 -3.89
C LEU A 265 -22.35 -14.71 -2.88
N ASN A 266 -21.75 -15.84 -3.26
CA ASN A 266 -20.85 -16.60 -2.39
C ASN A 266 -19.69 -15.76 -1.88
N THR A 267 -19.06 -14.98 -2.77
CA THR A 267 -17.95 -14.09 -2.41
C THR A 267 -18.41 -13.03 -1.41
N VAL A 268 -19.53 -12.34 -1.70
CA VAL A 268 -20.07 -11.29 -0.82
C VAL A 268 -20.48 -11.86 0.53
N THR A 269 -21.14 -13.02 0.58
CA THR A 269 -21.56 -13.64 1.84
C THR A 269 -20.36 -14.08 2.68
N LEU A 270 -19.35 -14.70 2.07
CA LEU A 270 -18.15 -15.13 2.77
C LEU A 270 -17.37 -13.93 3.31
N SER A 271 -17.17 -12.89 2.49
CA SER A 271 -16.51 -11.65 2.92
C SER A 271 -17.28 -10.93 4.02
N ALA A 272 -18.62 -10.89 3.96
CA ALA A 272 -19.45 -10.26 4.98
C ALA A 272 -19.40 -11.02 6.32
N MET A 273 -19.50 -12.35 6.28
CA MET A 273 -19.38 -13.20 7.46
C MET A 273 -18.02 -13.07 8.13
N ALA A 274 -16.94 -13.15 7.33
CA ALA A 274 -15.58 -12.97 7.83
C ALA A 274 -15.40 -11.57 8.45
N THR A 275 -15.87 -10.53 7.77
CA THR A 275 -15.80 -9.14 8.27
C THR A 275 -16.52 -8.99 9.60
N LEU A 276 -17.73 -9.53 9.72
CA LEU A 276 -18.52 -9.46 10.95
C LEU A 276 -17.81 -10.18 12.10
N ALA A 277 -17.26 -11.37 11.85
CA ALA A 277 -16.50 -12.12 12.84
C ALA A 277 -15.24 -11.34 13.29
N ILE A 278 -14.47 -10.81 12.35
CA ILE A 278 -13.27 -10.01 12.65
C ILE A 278 -13.61 -8.76 13.47
N LEU A 279 -14.69 -8.05 13.12
CA LEU A 279 -15.14 -6.87 13.87
C LEU A 279 -15.57 -7.25 15.29
N LEU A 280 -16.32 -8.35 15.45
CA LEU A 280 -16.75 -8.83 16.76
C LEU A 280 -15.54 -9.15 17.66
N PHE A 281 -14.61 -9.98 17.18
CA PHE A 281 -13.41 -10.33 17.95
C PHE A 281 -12.50 -9.12 18.20
N GLY A 282 -12.33 -8.26 17.19
CA GLY A 282 -11.53 -7.04 17.29
C GLY A 282 -12.05 -6.08 18.34
N VAL A 283 -13.38 -5.86 18.40
CA VAL A 283 -14.02 -5.03 19.42
C VAL A 283 -13.83 -5.63 20.81
N VAL A 284 -14.00 -6.95 20.98
CA VAL A 284 -13.80 -7.62 22.27
C VAL A 284 -12.36 -7.46 22.77
N ILE A 285 -11.37 -7.69 21.90
CA ILE A 285 -9.95 -7.57 22.25
C ILE A 285 -9.57 -6.11 22.57
N ALA A 286 -10.05 -5.16 21.77
CA ALA A 286 -9.80 -3.73 22.01
C ALA A 286 -10.46 -3.25 23.31
N TYR A 287 -11.70 -3.67 23.58
CA TYR A 287 -12.45 -3.30 24.77
C TYR A 287 -11.84 -3.88 26.05
N THR A 288 -11.45 -5.15 26.03
CA THR A 288 -10.79 -5.82 27.17
C THR A 288 -9.43 -5.21 27.47
N ALA A 289 -8.62 -4.92 26.45
CA ALA A 289 -7.33 -4.27 26.64
C ALA A 289 -7.44 -2.84 27.19
N ARG A 290 -8.54 -2.13 26.88
CA ARG A 290 -8.83 -0.80 27.44
C ARG A 290 -9.31 -0.88 28.89
N SER A 291 -10.15 -1.87 29.21
CA SER A 291 -10.84 -1.95 30.50
C SER A 291 -10.02 -2.65 31.59
N LEU A 292 -9.18 -3.62 31.23
CA LEU A 292 -8.37 -4.44 32.15
C LEU A 292 -6.90 -4.51 31.67
N PRO A 293 -6.10 -3.44 31.87
CA PRO A 293 -4.70 -3.45 31.48
C PRO A 293 -3.90 -4.45 32.32
N GLY A 294 -3.28 -5.43 31.68
CA GLY A 294 -2.52 -6.49 32.37
C GLY A 294 -1.58 -7.26 31.44
N ARG A 295 -0.78 -8.17 32.00
CA ARG A 295 0.17 -8.99 31.23
C ARG A 295 -0.52 -9.90 30.21
N ILE A 296 -1.69 -10.43 30.57
CA ILE A 296 -2.49 -11.33 29.72
C ILE A 296 -3.11 -10.56 28.55
N THR A 297 -3.73 -9.41 28.79
CA THR A 297 -4.29 -8.57 27.72
C THR A 297 -3.21 -8.04 26.78
N ALA A 298 -2.03 -7.68 27.31
CA ALA A 298 -0.86 -7.34 26.48
C ALA A 298 -0.32 -8.53 25.67
N ALA A 299 -0.40 -9.76 26.17
CA ALA A 299 -0.01 -10.97 25.44
C ALA A 299 -1.02 -11.30 24.33
N LEU A 300 -2.32 -11.20 24.60
CA LEU A 300 -3.39 -11.41 23.61
C LEU A 300 -3.27 -10.42 22.44
N GLN A 301 -3.04 -9.13 22.73
CA GLN A 301 -2.78 -8.13 21.70
C GLN A 301 -1.53 -8.45 20.85
N ARG A 302 -0.50 -9.07 21.44
CA ARG A 302 0.68 -9.50 20.70
C ARG A 302 0.34 -10.67 19.78
N ILE A 303 -0.41 -11.67 20.26
CA ILE A 303 -0.82 -12.83 19.46
C ILE A 303 -1.63 -12.40 18.24
N THR A 304 -2.54 -11.43 18.37
CA THR A 304 -3.26 -10.88 17.21
C THR A 304 -2.34 -10.25 16.16
N THR A 305 -1.19 -9.70 16.57
CA THR A 305 -0.20 -9.18 15.60
C THR A 305 0.67 -10.26 14.97
N VAL A 306 0.72 -11.48 15.55
CA VAL A 306 1.48 -12.61 15.00
C VAL A 306 0.81 -13.17 13.75
N GLY A 307 -0.52 -13.14 13.67
CA GLY A 307 -1.25 -13.60 12.47
C GLY A 307 -0.85 -12.85 11.19
N TYR A 308 -0.40 -11.60 11.32
CA TYR A 308 0.10 -10.80 10.21
C TYR A 308 1.56 -11.12 9.82
N ALA A 309 2.30 -11.78 10.72
CA ALA A 309 3.67 -12.24 10.50
C ALA A 309 3.76 -13.71 10.02
N MET A 310 2.65 -14.45 10.06
CA MET A 310 2.61 -15.81 9.53
C MET A 310 2.47 -15.77 8.00
N PRO A 311 3.28 -16.53 7.24
CA PRO A 311 3.13 -16.64 5.80
C PRO A 311 1.73 -17.17 5.48
N GLY A 312 0.96 -16.44 4.67
CA GLY A 312 -0.44 -16.73 4.38
C GLY A 312 -0.67 -17.80 3.30
N THR A 313 0.30 -18.69 3.09
CA THR A 313 0.40 -19.58 1.93
C THR A 313 0.18 -21.03 2.32
#